data_AF-A0A7K0ID37-F1
#
_entry.id   AF-A0A7K0ID37-F1
#
_cell.length_a   1.000
_cell.length_b   1.000
_cell.length_c   1.000
_cell.angle_alpha   90.00
_cell.angle_beta   90.00
_cell.angle_gamma   90.00
#
_symmetry.space_group_name_H-M   'P 1'
#
loop_
_entity.id
_entity.type
_entity.pdbx_description
1 polymer ?
#
loop_
_entity_poly.entity_id
_entity_poly.type
_entity_poly.pdbx_seq_one_letter_code
_entity_poly.pdbx_strand_id
1 'polypeptide(L)'
;MLHVYEFELFIGQDGWIIARPFDFDGATQGADLAEVSAMAADWLKLEIEFRLMDGRDIPEATFGHEPTHEDGRILLVAVEASLDTVPAVTASEAAELLGVSRARVSQMLKAGLLMGFRKGRDSFITRYSVDARLREKPKAGRPKKAASKPKPKAAAKPAEAR
;
A
#
# COMPACT_ATOMS: atom_id res chain seq x y z
N MET A 1 5.75 17.33 -3.39
CA MET A 1 5.76 18.48 -2.49
C MET A 1 6.88 18.26 -1.49
N LEU A 2 7.58 19.32 -1.06
CA LEU A 2 8.60 19.17 -0.02
C LEU A 2 7.93 19.07 1.35
N HIS A 3 8.33 18.08 2.14
CA HIS A 3 7.87 17.83 3.49
C HIS A 3 9.09 17.78 4.41
N VAL A 4 9.04 18.48 5.54
CA VAL A 4 10.14 18.56 6.50
C VAL A 4 9.59 18.29 7.89
N TYR A 5 10.20 17.35 8.62
CA TYR A 5 9.78 16.96 9.97
C TYR A 5 11.00 16.72 10.87
N GLU A 6 10.80 16.91 12.17
CA GLU A 6 11.78 16.53 13.19
C GLU A 6 11.58 15.08 13.64
N PHE A 7 12.70 14.40 13.86
CA PHE A 7 12.81 13.07 14.45
C PHE A 7 13.72 13.15 15.67
N GLU A 8 13.38 12.40 16.72
CA GLU A 8 14.31 12.10 17.78
C GLU A 8 15.11 10.84 17.42
N LEU A 9 16.43 10.93 17.50
CA LEU A 9 17.36 9.81 17.43
C LEU A 9 17.81 9.42 18.83
N PHE A 10 17.72 8.14 19.19
CA PHE A 10 18.18 7.62 20.49
C PHE A 10 18.55 6.13 20.38
N ILE A 11 19.34 5.62 21.33
CA ILE A 11 19.78 4.23 21.33
C ILE A 11 18.71 3.33 21.98
N GLY A 12 18.25 2.33 21.24
CA GLY A 12 17.36 1.28 21.70
C GLY A 12 18.05 0.27 22.62
N GLN A 13 17.26 -0.57 23.31
CA GLN A 13 17.77 -1.59 24.25
C GLN A 13 18.68 -2.63 23.61
N ASP A 14 18.55 -2.84 22.31
CA ASP A 14 19.32 -3.77 21.49
C ASP A 14 20.53 -3.09 20.80
N GLY A 15 20.81 -1.82 21.14
CA GLY A 15 21.95 -1.06 20.63
C GLY A 15 21.73 -0.41 19.26
N TRP A 16 20.54 -0.58 18.65
CA TRP A 16 20.20 0.10 17.40
C TRP A 16 19.88 1.56 17.63
N ILE A 17 20.20 2.41 16.66
CA ILE A 17 19.77 3.81 16.70
C ILE A 17 18.35 3.86 16.16
N ILE A 18 17.42 4.32 16.99
CA ILE A 18 16.00 4.50 16.65
C ILE A 18 15.81 5.92 16.14
N ALA A 19 15.05 6.10 15.06
CA ALA A 19 14.51 7.38 14.63
C ALA A 19 12.99 7.39 14.83
N ARG A 20 12.51 8.26 15.72
CA ARG A 20 11.08 8.45 16.01
C ARG A 20 10.64 9.85 15.58
N PRO A 21 9.68 10.00 14.66
CA PRO A 21 9.11 11.30 14.32
C PRO A 21 8.31 11.88 15.51
N PHE A 22 8.27 13.21 15.65
CA PHE A 22 7.44 13.86 16.66
C PHE A 22 5.95 13.92 16.26
N ASP A 23 5.67 14.17 14.98
CA ASP A 23 4.31 14.43 14.49
C ASP A 23 3.58 13.19 13.96
N PHE A 24 4.20 12.01 14.06
CA PHE A 24 3.64 10.75 13.59
C PHE A 24 3.84 9.62 14.60
N ASP A 25 2.98 8.61 14.53
CA ASP A 25 3.20 7.35 15.22
C ASP A 25 4.20 6.47 14.45
N GLY A 26 4.98 5.69 15.20
CA GLY A 26 5.92 4.72 14.64
C GLY A 26 7.38 5.13 14.84
N ALA A 27 8.28 4.33 14.25
CA ALA A 27 9.71 4.58 14.24
C ALA A 27 10.37 3.73 13.15
N THR A 28 11.62 4.06 12.85
CA THR A 28 12.54 3.22 12.09
C THR A 28 13.88 3.13 12.82
N GLN A 29 14.82 2.33 12.33
CA GLN A 29 16.11 2.14 13.00
C GLN A 29 17.25 1.88 12.02
N GLY A 30 18.48 2.14 12.45
CA GLY A 30 19.71 1.86 11.72
C GLY A 30 20.87 1.54 12.65
N ALA A 31 21.88 0.83 12.16
CA ALA A 31 23.05 0.42 12.94
C ALA A 31 24.00 1.59 13.22
N ASP A 32 23.95 2.62 12.38
CA ASP A 32 24.73 3.85 12.53
C ASP A 32 23.94 5.09 12.10
N LEU A 33 24.54 6.27 12.27
CA LEU A 33 23.90 7.55 11.98
C LEU A 33 23.56 7.72 10.49
N ALA A 34 24.35 7.17 9.59
CA ALA A 34 24.11 7.28 8.16
C ALA A 34 22.93 6.39 7.75
N GLU A 35 22.91 5.15 8.22
CA GLU A 35 21.81 4.21 7.97
C GLU A 35 20.50 4.72 8.57
N VAL A 36 20.48 5.13 9.85
CA VAL A 36 19.24 5.59 10.49
C VAL A 36 18.69 6.86 9.83
N SER A 37 19.56 7.76 9.34
CA SER A 37 19.14 8.96 8.62
C SER A 37 18.49 8.61 7.27
N ALA A 38 19.09 7.66 6.52
CA ALA A 38 18.51 7.17 5.28
C ALA A 38 17.17 6.46 5.53
N MET A 39 17.11 5.62 6.55
CA MET A 39 15.87 4.93 6.96
C MET A 39 14.78 5.90 7.40
N ALA A 40 15.12 6.98 8.10
CA ALA A 40 14.16 8.02 8.49
C ALA A 40 13.59 8.76 7.28
N ALA A 41 14.42 9.09 6.29
CA ALA A 41 13.97 9.69 5.03
C ALA A 41 13.03 8.76 4.25
N ASP A 42 13.42 7.49 4.08
CA ASP A 42 12.57 6.50 3.41
C ASP A 42 11.25 6.29 4.15
N TRP A 43 11.30 6.16 5.49
CA TRP A 43 10.12 6.02 6.32
C TRP A 43 9.17 7.20 6.17
N LEU A 44 9.69 8.44 6.27
CA LEU A 44 8.88 9.66 6.15
C LEU A 44 8.20 9.74 4.78
N LYS A 45 8.97 9.46 3.72
CA LYS A 45 8.44 9.47 2.36
C LYS A 45 7.32 8.45 2.20
N LEU A 46 7.53 7.22 2.66
CA LEU A 46 6.54 6.15 2.56
C LEU A 46 5.28 6.44 3.36
N GLU A 47 5.40 6.98 4.58
CA GLU A 47 4.24 7.35 5.40
C GLU A 47 3.40 8.45 4.75
N ILE A 48 4.05 9.49 4.20
CA ILE A 48 3.35 10.58 3.48
C ILE A 48 2.66 10.04 2.22
N GLU A 49 3.38 9.26 1.41
CA GLU A 49 2.82 8.64 0.21
C GLU A 49 1.64 7.73 0.55
N PHE A 50 1.74 6.94 1.62
CA PHE A 50 0.66 6.08 2.09
C PHE A 50 -0.59 6.87 2.49
N ARG A 51 -0.42 7.96 3.26
CA ARG A 51 -1.53 8.85 3.63
C ARG A 51 -2.19 9.47 2.41
N LEU A 52 -1.41 9.96 1.45
CA LEU A 52 -1.94 10.51 0.20
C LEU A 52 -2.73 9.47 -0.61
N MET A 53 -2.22 8.23 -0.70
CA MET A 53 -2.91 7.14 -1.39
C MET A 53 -4.26 6.79 -0.73
N ASP A 54 -4.32 6.82 0.60
CA ASP A 54 -5.52 6.48 1.37
C ASP A 54 -6.44 7.69 1.65
N GLY A 55 -6.07 8.88 1.16
CA GLY A 55 -6.83 10.11 1.38
C GLY A 55 -6.86 10.55 2.85
N ARG A 56 -5.84 10.20 3.63
CA ARG A 56 -5.66 10.63 5.02
C ARG A 56 -4.96 11.97 5.09
N ASP A 57 -5.26 12.73 6.14
CA ASP A 57 -4.56 13.96 6.44
C ASP A 57 -3.09 13.69 6.78
N ILE A 58 -2.23 14.60 6.31
CA ILE A 58 -0.83 14.67 6.69
C ILE A 58 -0.75 15.62 7.90
N PRO A 59 -0.26 15.16 9.07
CA PRO A 59 -0.05 16.01 10.24
C PRO A 59 0.78 17.25 9.89
N GLU A 60 0.44 18.41 10.47
CA GLU A 60 1.26 19.61 10.33
C GLU A 60 2.59 19.40 11.05
N ALA A 61 3.70 19.82 10.42
CA ALA A 61 5.03 19.68 11.02
C ALA A 61 5.22 20.67 12.16
N THR A 62 5.70 20.17 13.31
CA THR A 62 6.13 21.01 14.43
C THR A 62 7.65 21.00 14.57
N PHE A 63 8.21 22.08 15.12
CA PHE A 63 9.66 22.32 15.16
C PHE A 63 10.12 22.88 16.50
N GLY A 64 11.39 22.62 16.82
CA GLY A 64 12.01 23.08 18.07
C GLY A 64 11.79 22.13 19.24
N HIS A 65 11.63 20.83 18.97
CA HIS A 65 11.53 19.84 20.04
C HIS A 65 12.85 19.67 20.79
N GLU A 66 12.74 19.35 22.08
CA GLU A 66 13.86 18.87 22.88
C GLU A 66 13.85 17.33 22.90
N PRO A 67 15.03 16.67 22.88
CA PRO A 67 15.09 15.22 23.03
C PRO A 67 14.49 14.76 24.36
N THR A 68 13.77 13.64 24.32
CA THR A 68 13.13 13.03 25.50
C THR A 68 14.00 11.94 26.14
N HIS A 69 14.98 11.40 25.41
CA HIS A 69 15.96 10.43 25.88
C HIS A 69 17.29 11.12 26.24
N GLU A 70 18.02 10.58 27.23
CA GLU A 70 19.27 11.16 27.73
C GLU A 70 20.36 11.28 26.66
N ASP A 71 20.42 10.31 25.74
CA ASP A 71 21.31 10.26 24.57
C ASP A 71 20.65 10.82 23.29
N GLY A 72 19.46 11.41 23.44
CA GLY A 72 18.61 11.85 22.36
C GLY A 72 19.21 13.00 21.54
N ARG A 73 18.97 12.97 20.22
CA ARG A 73 19.39 14.02 19.28
C ARG A 73 18.25 14.33 18.32
N ILE A 74 18.14 15.58 17.89
CA ILE A 74 17.15 15.97 16.88
C ILE A 74 17.75 15.80 15.48
N LEU A 75 17.02 15.13 14.60
CA LEU A 75 17.28 15.01 13.17
C LEU A 75 16.17 15.70 12.39
N LEU A 76 16.54 16.64 11.52
CA LEU A 76 15.62 17.21 10.53
C LEU A 76 15.66 16.36 9.26
N VAL A 77 14.51 15.88 8.82
CA VAL A 77 14.35 15.05 7.63
C VAL A 77 13.48 15.78 6.63
N ALA A 78 14.01 15.98 5.42
CA ALA A 78 13.31 16.62 4.31
C ALA A 78 13.14 15.64 3.15
N VAL A 79 11.92 15.46 2.66
CA VAL A 79 11.60 14.56 1.55
C VAL A 79 10.67 15.20 0.54
N GLU A 80 10.85 14.85 -0.73
CA GLU A 80 9.82 15.09 -1.74
C GLU A 80 8.86 13.90 -1.79
N ALA A 81 7.60 14.17 -1.48
CA ALA A 81 6.52 13.19 -1.56
C ALA A 81 5.27 13.79 -2.22
N SER A 82 4.63 13.00 -3.07
CA SER A 82 3.32 13.26 -3.65
C SER A 82 2.76 11.94 -4.22
N LEU A 83 1.52 11.94 -4.72
CA LEU A 83 1.03 10.80 -5.51
C LEU A 83 1.89 10.51 -6.76
N ASP A 84 2.70 11.47 -7.21
CA ASP A 84 3.54 11.35 -8.41
C ASP A 84 4.90 10.74 -8.11
N THR A 85 5.32 10.74 -6.84
CA THR A 85 6.55 10.09 -6.41
C THR A 85 6.36 8.60 -6.08
N VAL A 86 5.10 8.16 -5.93
CA VAL A 86 4.76 6.75 -5.69
C VAL A 86 5.11 5.89 -6.91
N PRO A 87 5.99 4.88 -6.79
CA PRO A 87 6.24 3.94 -7.87
C PRO A 87 4.98 3.14 -8.20
N ALA A 88 4.34 3.47 -9.32
CA ALA A 88 3.06 2.89 -9.71
C ALA A 88 2.96 2.72 -11.23
N VAL A 89 2.04 1.85 -11.63
CA VAL A 89 1.64 1.63 -13.02
C VAL A 89 0.14 1.84 -13.15
N THR A 90 -0.33 2.16 -14.34
CA THR A 90 -1.78 2.25 -14.61
C THR A 90 -2.46 0.90 -14.39
N ALA A 91 -3.77 0.92 -14.16
CA ALA A 91 -4.56 -0.33 -14.07
C ALA A 91 -4.49 -1.21 -15.34
N SER A 92 -4.21 -0.61 -16.50
CA SER A 92 -4.03 -1.35 -17.76
C SER A 92 -2.66 -2.04 -17.80
N GLU A 93 -1.58 -1.34 -17.47
CA GLU A 93 -0.24 -1.92 -17.39
C GLU A 93 -0.17 -3.01 -16.31
N ALA A 94 -0.81 -2.80 -15.15
CA ALA A 94 -0.91 -3.83 -14.13
C ALA A 94 -1.63 -5.10 -14.63
N ALA A 95 -2.66 -4.93 -15.46
CA ALA A 95 -3.39 -6.05 -16.06
C ALA A 95 -2.48 -6.85 -17.01
N GLU A 96 -1.68 -6.16 -17.83
CA GLU A 96 -0.69 -6.78 -18.71
C GLU A 96 0.40 -7.53 -17.92
N LEU A 97 1.00 -6.88 -16.92
CA LEU A 97 2.04 -7.47 -16.08
C LEU A 97 1.56 -8.72 -15.34
N LEU A 98 0.32 -8.70 -14.84
CA LEU A 98 -0.27 -9.81 -14.09
C LEU A 98 -0.92 -10.88 -14.98
N GLY A 99 -1.03 -10.63 -16.29
CA GLY A 99 -1.70 -11.55 -17.22
C GLY A 99 -3.20 -11.72 -16.94
N VAL A 100 -3.88 -10.67 -16.49
CA VAL A 100 -5.32 -10.69 -16.16
C VAL A 100 -6.07 -9.55 -16.83
N SER A 101 -7.41 -9.54 -16.80
CA SER A 101 -8.19 -8.41 -17.32
C SER A 101 -8.14 -7.19 -16.39
N ARG A 102 -8.34 -5.99 -16.94
CA ARG A 102 -8.49 -4.74 -16.15
C ARG A 102 -9.65 -4.82 -15.14
N ALA A 103 -10.74 -5.52 -15.49
CA ALA A 103 -11.84 -5.79 -14.58
C ALA A 103 -11.37 -6.64 -13.39
N ARG A 104 -10.49 -7.61 -13.61
CA ARG A 104 -9.90 -8.42 -12.53
C ARG A 104 -8.96 -7.61 -11.65
N VAL A 105 -8.16 -6.69 -12.20
CA VAL A 105 -7.37 -5.73 -11.41
C VAL A 105 -8.28 -4.91 -10.48
N SER A 106 -9.39 -4.40 -11.01
CA SER A 106 -10.36 -3.64 -10.21
C SER A 106 -10.99 -4.47 -9.09
N GLN A 107 -11.26 -5.77 -9.33
CA GLN A 107 -11.73 -6.69 -8.29
C GLN A 107 -10.65 -6.95 -7.23
N MET A 108 -9.38 -7.09 -7.63
CA MET A 108 -8.28 -7.32 -6.70
C MET A 108 -8.03 -6.11 -5.80
N LEU A 109 -8.09 -4.90 -6.35
CA LEU A 109 -8.07 -3.65 -5.55
C LEU A 109 -9.19 -3.64 -4.51
N LYS A 110 -10.44 -3.88 -4.93
CA LYS A 110 -11.60 -3.90 -4.01
C LYS A 110 -11.49 -4.98 -2.94
N ALA A 111 -10.79 -6.08 -3.23
CA ALA A 111 -10.59 -7.19 -2.31
C ALA A 111 -9.33 -7.03 -1.42
N GLY A 112 -8.59 -5.92 -1.54
CA GLY A 112 -7.33 -5.71 -0.81
C GLY A 112 -6.19 -6.62 -1.26
N LEU A 113 -6.32 -7.28 -2.42
CA LEU A 113 -5.28 -8.15 -3.00
C LEU A 113 -4.25 -7.36 -3.82
N LEU A 114 -4.59 -6.12 -4.16
CA LEU A 114 -3.67 -5.14 -4.72
C LEU A 114 -3.79 -3.84 -3.94
N MET A 115 -2.69 -3.10 -3.86
CA MET A 115 -2.64 -1.73 -3.33
C MET A 115 -2.53 -0.74 -4.48
N GLY A 116 -3.26 0.36 -4.39
CA GLY A 116 -3.32 1.37 -5.43
C GLY A 116 -4.11 2.59 -4.99
N PHE A 117 -4.08 3.62 -5.82
CA PHE A 117 -4.69 4.92 -5.54
C PHE A 117 -5.32 5.51 -6.80
N ARG A 118 -6.09 6.58 -6.62
CA ARG A 118 -6.63 7.36 -7.73
C ARG A 118 -5.89 8.68 -7.87
N LYS A 119 -5.56 9.04 -9.10
CA LYS A 119 -5.08 10.37 -9.48
C LYS A 119 -6.00 10.89 -10.59
N GLY A 120 -6.82 11.88 -10.25
CA GLY A 120 -7.89 12.34 -11.15
C GLY A 120 -8.88 11.22 -11.47
N ARG A 121 -9.06 10.92 -12.76
CA ARG A 121 -9.97 9.85 -13.23
C ARG A 121 -9.30 8.49 -13.34
N ASP A 122 -7.98 8.45 -13.23
CA ASP A 122 -7.19 7.25 -13.46
C ASP A 122 -6.91 6.49 -12.16
N SER A 123 -6.78 5.17 -12.29
CA SER A 123 -6.44 4.27 -11.19
C SER A 123 -5.05 3.70 -11.41
N PHE A 124 -4.22 3.81 -10.39
CA PHE A 124 -2.84 3.36 -10.37
C PHE A 124 -2.68 2.23 -9.37
N ILE A 125 -1.83 1.26 -9.70
CA ILE A 125 -1.45 0.13 -8.84
C ILE A 125 0.00 0.32 -8.46
N THR A 126 0.32 0.21 -7.17
CA THR A 126 1.71 0.36 -6.73
C THR A 126 2.55 -0.78 -7.31
N ARG A 127 3.77 -0.46 -7.75
CA ARG A 127 4.67 -1.44 -8.35
C ARG A 127 5.02 -2.55 -7.37
N TYR A 128 5.22 -2.18 -6.11
CA TYR A 128 5.42 -3.14 -5.01
C TYR A 128 4.30 -4.17 -4.93
N SER A 129 3.04 -3.76 -5.06
CA SER A 129 1.91 -4.67 -4.98
C SER A 129 1.82 -5.62 -6.17
N VAL A 130 2.11 -5.12 -7.38
CA VAL A 130 2.22 -5.97 -8.59
C VAL A 130 3.33 -7.00 -8.41
N ASP A 131 4.52 -6.59 -8.00
CA ASP A 131 5.68 -7.47 -7.86
C ASP A 131 5.49 -8.48 -6.72
N ALA A 132 4.86 -8.08 -5.61
CA ALA A 132 4.46 -9.01 -4.54
C ALA A 132 3.50 -10.07 -5.07
N ARG A 133 2.50 -9.66 -5.86
CA ARG A 133 1.50 -10.58 -6.43
C ARG A 133 2.12 -11.58 -7.42
N LEU A 134 3.09 -11.14 -8.22
CA LEU A 134 3.85 -11.99 -9.13
C LEU A 134 4.69 -13.02 -8.36
N ARG A 135 5.29 -12.62 -7.23
CA ARG A 135 6.08 -13.51 -6.37
C ARG A 135 5.22 -14.57 -5.67
N GLU A 136 4.02 -14.21 -5.21
CA GLU A 136 3.09 -15.14 -4.54
C GLU A 136 2.67 -16.32 -5.42
N LYS A 137 2.64 -16.15 -6.76
CA LYS A 137 2.16 -17.15 -7.74
C LYS A 137 0.85 -17.83 -7.29
N PRO A 138 -0.21 -17.06 -6.99
CA PRO A 138 -1.50 -17.59 -6.55
C PRO A 138 -2.04 -18.62 -7.54
N LYS A 139 -2.34 -19.82 -7.04
CA LYS A 139 -3.00 -20.85 -7.85
C LYS A 139 -4.37 -20.35 -8.31
N ALA A 140 -4.72 -20.61 -9.55
CA ALA A 140 -6.04 -20.29 -10.08
C ALA A 140 -7.11 -21.00 -9.23
N GLY A 141 -7.86 -20.22 -8.45
CA GLY A 141 -9.06 -20.69 -7.77
C GLY A 141 -10.15 -20.90 -8.80
N ARG A 142 -10.13 -22.04 -9.52
CA ARG A 142 -11.23 -22.43 -10.39
C ARG A 142 -12.47 -22.56 -9.49
N PRO A 143 -13.56 -21.82 -9.74
CA PRO A 143 -14.82 -22.08 -9.04
C PRO A 143 -15.17 -23.56 -9.27
N LYS A 144 -15.40 -24.32 -8.19
CA LYS A 144 -15.95 -25.67 -8.33
C LYS A 144 -17.25 -25.51 -9.11
N LYS A 145 -17.32 -26.10 -10.30
CA LYS A 145 -18.53 -26.12 -11.13
C LYS A 145 -19.64 -26.68 -10.24
N ALA A 146 -20.56 -25.85 -9.79
CA ALA A 146 -21.76 -26.35 -9.12
C ALA A 146 -22.40 -27.33 -10.12
N ALA A 147 -22.56 -28.59 -9.71
CA ALA A 147 -23.19 -29.59 -10.55
C ALA A 147 -24.57 -29.06 -10.92
N SER A 148 -24.76 -28.66 -12.17
CA SER A 148 -26.07 -28.26 -12.68
C SER A 148 -26.97 -29.48 -12.57
N LYS A 149 -27.88 -29.49 -11.59
CA LYS A 149 -28.95 -30.49 -11.55
C LYS A 149 -29.71 -30.40 -12.88
N PRO A 150 -29.97 -31.52 -13.58
CA PRO A 150 -30.71 -31.48 -14.83
C PRO A 150 -32.10 -30.90 -14.58
N LYS A 151 -32.53 -29.92 -15.40
CA LYS A 151 -33.91 -29.46 -15.42
C LYS A 151 -34.83 -30.65 -15.72
N PRO A 152 -35.93 -30.86 -14.98
CA PRO A 152 -36.92 -31.87 -15.35
C PRO A 152 -37.47 -31.54 -16.74
N LYS A 153 -37.53 -32.54 -17.63
CA LYS A 153 -38.27 -32.40 -18.90
C LYS A 153 -39.73 -32.12 -18.56
N ALA A 154 -40.27 -31.03 -19.09
CA ALA A 154 -41.70 -30.77 -19.00
C ALA A 154 -42.46 -31.93 -19.65
N ALA A 155 -43.38 -32.55 -18.89
CA ALA A 155 -44.26 -33.58 -19.38
C ALA A 155 -45.15 -33.00 -20.50
N ALA A 156 -45.36 -33.80 -21.54
CA ALA A 156 -46.23 -33.45 -22.66
C ALA A 156 -47.67 -33.18 -22.16
N LYS A 157 -48.30 -32.13 -22.69
CA LYS A 157 -49.72 -31.82 -22.45
C LYS A 157 -50.59 -33.01 -22.92
N PRO A 158 -51.65 -33.38 -22.18
CA PRO A 158 -52.64 -34.31 -22.70
C PRO A 158 -53.37 -33.67 -23.88
N ALA A 159 -53.55 -34.44 -24.95
CA ALA A 159 -54.37 -34.08 -26.09
C ALA A 159 -55.85 -33.98 -25.67
N GLU A 160 -56.53 -32.95 -26.18
CA GLU A 160 -57.97 -32.76 -26.04
C GLU A 160 -58.74 -33.97 -26.59
N ALA A 161 -59.74 -34.44 -25.84
CA ALA A 161 -60.78 -35.32 -26.33
C ALA A 161 -62.08 -34.52 -26.43
N ARG A 162 -62.63 -34.57 -27.66
CA ARG A 162 -63.85 -34.00 -28.24
C ARG A 162 -65.06 -33.88 -27.32
#